data_AF-A0A2N4XZ51-F1
#
_entry.id   AF-A0A2N4XZ51-F1
#
_cell.length_a   1.000
_cell.length_b   1.000
_cell.length_c   1.000
_cell.angle_alpha   90.00
_cell.angle_beta   90.00
_cell.angle_gamma   90.00
#
_symmetry.space_group_name_H-M   'P 1'
#
loop_
_entity.id
_entity.type
_entity.pdbx_description
1 polymer ?
#
loop_
_entity_poly.entity_id
_entity_poly.type
_entity_poly.pdbx_seq_one_letter_code
_entity_poly.pdbx_strand_id
1 'polypeptide(L)'
;MYALTVLDHSALEAFRNEHPWLEFPEHVSEVCVYFDDNGGPSRITALEVGPDGSVVSSDVNQFGVDTILSLIRYAPLGTAKQEECPEERNIWALLEDLPVADGSRPVDEVEAERSVKLQDAYAILYDIALGKLKSLLAGARNDREMQRLSDAIDKLPARLEHLDDSHKPQFLEIDLWRFVAILRDELAMPADYEIGSSGDDKVLSREIIEQAETNALSGPVIQALFELSPVAFSISSIGQKSSRYVRVNQAYLDLVGKSWDEIRGSEMVASGVVSGSEARVERLMLLDRDGGYVGMRGEIRDAAGNVVPVVISARRISVAGQLYDFELLQRA
;
A
#
# COMPACT_ATOMS: atom_id res chain seq x y z
N MET A 1 -9.40 6.66 -8.93
CA MET A 1 -10.18 5.44 -9.20
C MET A 1 -9.85 4.46 -8.09
N TYR A 2 -10.86 3.95 -7.40
CA TYR A 2 -10.64 3.00 -6.31
C TYR A 2 -10.84 1.59 -6.81
N ALA A 3 -9.88 0.71 -6.52
CA ALA A 3 -10.14 -0.73 -6.56
C ALA A 3 -10.97 -1.08 -5.32
N LEU A 4 -12.07 -1.80 -5.51
CA LEU A 4 -12.89 -2.26 -4.40
C LEU A 4 -13.41 -3.67 -4.65
N THR A 5 -13.77 -4.36 -3.58
CA THR A 5 -14.53 -5.60 -3.67
C THR A 5 -15.88 -5.43 -3.02
N VAL A 6 -16.93 -5.81 -3.76
CA VAL A 6 -18.31 -5.80 -3.30
C VAL A 6 -18.68 -7.18 -2.78
N LEU A 7 -19.06 -7.25 -1.50
CA LEU A 7 -19.76 -8.36 -0.90
C LEU A 7 -21.26 -8.06 -1.00
N ASP A 8 -21.91 -8.63 -2.01
CA ASP A 8 -23.36 -8.49 -2.20
C ASP A 8 -24.15 -9.37 -1.24
N HIS A 9 -25.48 -9.34 -1.35
CA HIS A 9 -26.37 -10.10 -0.48
C HIS A 9 -26.00 -11.59 -0.40
N SER A 10 -25.64 -12.21 -1.53
CA SER A 10 -25.29 -13.64 -1.58
C SER A 10 -23.95 -13.93 -0.91
N ALA A 11 -22.95 -13.07 -1.13
CA ALA A 11 -21.65 -13.18 -0.49
C ALA A 11 -21.74 -12.96 1.02
N LEU A 12 -22.58 -12.02 1.47
CA LEU A 12 -22.82 -11.76 2.89
C LEU A 12 -23.63 -12.87 3.57
N GLU A 13 -24.55 -13.52 2.87
CA GLU A 13 -25.24 -14.72 3.38
C GLU A 13 -24.25 -15.87 3.62
N ALA A 14 -23.36 -16.14 2.66
CA ALA A 14 -22.28 -17.10 2.82
C ALA A 14 -21.34 -16.74 3.98
N PHE A 15 -20.94 -15.46 4.08
CA PHE A 15 -20.12 -14.96 5.18
C PHE A 15 -20.74 -15.22 6.55
N ARG A 16 -22.04 -14.92 6.72
CA ARG A 16 -22.79 -15.17 7.97
C ARG A 16 -22.85 -16.66 8.31
N ASN A 17 -23.05 -17.51 7.31
CA ASN A 17 -23.09 -18.96 7.49
C ASN A 17 -21.74 -19.53 7.92
N GLU A 18 -20.63 -19.00 7.41
CA GLU A 18 -19.27 -19.41 7.78
C GLU A 18 -18.82 -18.83 9.13
N HIS A 19 -19.33 -17.66 9.50
CA HIS A 19 -18.95 -16.94 10.72
C HIS A 19 -20.16 -16.63 11.62
N PRO A 20 -20.96 -17.63 12.04
CA PRO A 20 -22.20 -17.41 12.78
C PRO A 20 -22.00 -16.84 14.19
N TRP A 21 -20.76 -16.85 14.68
CA TRP A 21 -20.38 -16.24 15.97
C TRP A 21 -20.12 -14.74 15.87
N LEU A 22 -19.98 -14.19 14.66
CA LEU A 22 -19.91 -12.75 14.46
C LEU A 22 -21.35 -12.23 14.48
N GLU A 23 -21.66 -11.31 15.40
CA GLU A 23 -22.97 -10.64 15.48
C GLU A 23 -23.15 -9.64 14.31
N PHE A 24 -22.91 -10.07 13.07
CA PHE A 24 -23.00 -9.22 11.89
C PHE A 24 -24.47 -8.98 11.51
N PRO A 25 -24.92 -7.71 11.39
CA PRO A 25 -26.33 -7.43 11.26
C PRO A 25 -26.95 -7.97 9.97
N GLU A 26 -28.15 -8.56 10.06
CA GLU A 26 -28.89 -9.12 8.91
C GLU A 26 -29.40 -8.05 7.93
N HIS A 27 -29.65 -6.83 8.42
CA HIS A 27 -30.16 -5.73 7.60
C HIS A 27 -29.10 -5.15 6.65
N VAL A 28 -27.81 -5.44 6.89
CA VAL A 28 -26.73 -5.04 5.98
C VAL A 28 -26.80 -5.89 4.72
N SER A 29 -27.02 -5.23 3.59
CA SER A 29 -27.29 -5.83 2.29
C SER A 29 -26.06 -5.88 1.38
N GLU A 30 -25.12 -4.97 1.58
CA GLU A 30 -23.89 -4.88 0.80
C GLU A 30 -22.76 -4.33 1.67
N VAL A 31 -21.55 -4.84 1.49
CA VAL A 31 -20.32 -4.30 2.07
C VAL A 31 -19.29 -4.11 0.95
N CYS A 32 -18.71 -2.92 0.88
CA CYS A 32 -17.64 -2.60 -0.05
C CYS A 32 -16.33 -2.39 0.71
N VAL A 33 -15.30 -3.16 0.34
CA VAL A 33 -13.93 -2.99 0.86
C VAL A 33 -13.10 -2.34 -0.23
N TYR A 34 -12.59 -1.16 0.06
CA TYR A 34 -11.74 -0.37 -0.82
C TYR A 34 -10.28 -0.69 -0.56
N PHE A 35 -9.49 -0.68 -1.62
CA PHE A 35 -8.06 -0.93 -1.57
C PHE A 35 -7.29 0.29 -2.04
N ASP A 36 -6.14 0.52 -1.42
CA ASP A 36 -5.14 1.47 -1.89
C ASP A 36 -4.33 0.90 -3.07
N ASP A 37 -3.44 1.72 -3.61
CA ASP A 37 -2.59 1.34 -4.75
C ASP A 37 -1.60 0.20 -4.42
N ASN A 38 -1.37 -0.08 -3.13
CA ASN A 38 -0.55 -1.19 -2.66
C ASN A 38 -1.38 -2.47 -2.41
N GLY A 39 -2.70 -2.44 -2.66
CA GLY A 39 -3.62 -3.54 -2.41
C GLY A 39 -3.96 -3.74 -0.93
N GLY A 40 -3.63 -2.78 -0.07
CA GLY A 40 -4.04 -2.76 1.33
C GLY A 40 -5.46 -2.23 1.49
N PRO A 41 -6.27 -2.73 2.44
CA PRO A 41 -7.60 -2.19 2.70
C PRO A 41 -7.49 -0.76 3.23
N SER A 42 -8.12 0.19 2.55
CA SER A 42 -8.08 1.62 2.89
C SER A 42 -9.37 2.10 3.55
N ARG A 43 -10.52 1.60 3.10
CA ARG A 43 -11.85 2.04 3.54
C ARG A 43 -12.84 0.88 3.46
N ILE A 44 -13.84 0.89 4.35
CA ILE A 44 -14.98 0.00 4.28
C ILE A 44 -16.28 0.83 4.31
N THR A 45 -17.23 0.47 3.47
CA THR A 45 -18.58 1.03 3.50
C THR A 45 -19.59 -0.10 3.52
N ALA A 46 -20.79 0.19 4.01
CA ALA A 46 -21.87 -0.78 4.07
C ALA A 46 -23.19 -0.09 3.71
N LEU A 47 -24.08 -0.84 3.07
CA LEU A 47 -25.43 -0.41 2.74
C LEU A 47 -26.44 -1.33 3.40
N GLU A 48 -27.50 -0.75 3.93
CA GLU A 48 -28.64 -1.46 4.47
C GLU A 48 -29.91 -1.12 3.68
N VAL A 49 -30.82 -2.09 3.60
CA VAL A 49 -32.13 -1.88 2.98
C VAL A 49 -33.13 -1.59 4.08
N GLY A 50 -33.68 -0.38 4.06
CA GLY A 50 -34.72 0.05 4.98
C GLY A 50 -36.04 -0.73 4.79
N PRO A 51 -36.97 -0.65 5.75
CA PRO A 51 -38.26 -1.36 5.69
C PRO A 51 -39.12 -1.01 4.47
N ASP A 52 -38.86 0.15 3.85
CA ASP A 52 -39.53 0.68 2.66
C ASP A 52 -38.81 0.32 1.35
N GLY A 53 -37.73 -0.45 1.41
CA GLY A 53 -36.89 -0.80 0.27
C GLY A 53 -35.89 0.28 -0.13
N SER A 54 -35.78 1.37 0.63
CA SER A 54 -34.74 2.38 0.41
C SER A 54 -33.36 1.85 0.79
N VAL A 55 -32.33 2.20 0.02
CA VAL A 55 -30.94 1.84 0.31
C VAL A 55 -30.28 3.02 1.00
N VAL A 56 -29.78 2.80 2.21
CA VAL A 56 -29.12 3.82 3.03
C VAL A 56 -27.76 3.32 3.49
N SER A 57 -26.83 4.25 3.74
CA SER A 57 -25.51 3.91 4.27
C SER A 57 -25.65 3.39 5.70
N SER A 58 -25.09 2.21 5.95
CA SER A 58 -24.98 1.66 7.29
C SER A 58 -23.68 2.15 7.95
N ASP A 59 -23.72 2.35 9.27
CA ASP A 59 -22.56 2.81 10.03
C ASP A 59 -21.63 1.64 10.37
N VAL A 60 -20.57 1.51 9.58
CA VAL A 60 -19.54 0.48 9.75
C VAL A 60 -18.84 0.55 11.11
N ASN A 61 -18.84 1.69 11.80
CA ASN A 61 -18.21 1.82 13.13
C ASN A 61 -18.97 1.08 14.23
N GLN A 62 -20.23 0.69 13.99
CA GLN A 62 -20.98 -0.17 14.91
C GLN A 62 -20.60 -1.64 14.77
N PHE A 63 -19.89 -2.02 13.70
CA PHE A 63 -19.43 -3.39 13.56
C PHE A 63 -18.30 -3.66 14.54
N GLY A 64 -18.34 -4.82 15.19
CA GLY A 64 -17.25 -5.27 16.05
C GLY A 64 -15.93 -5.39 15.26
N VAL A 65 -14.81 -5.18 15.94
CA VAL A 65 -13.46 -5.26 15.32
C VAL A 65 -13.26 -6.61 14.63
N ASP A 66 -13.68 -7.71 15.26
CA ASP A 66 -13.59 -9.06 14.70
C ASP A 66 -14.41 -9.20 13.41
N THR A 67 -15.56 -8.54 13.34
CA THR A 67 -16.42 -8.50 12.15
C THR A 67 -15.74 -7.75 11.02
N ILE A 68 -15.18 -6.57 11.30
CA ILE A 68 -14.46 -5.77 10.29
C ILE A 68 -13.25 -6.54 9.75
N LEU A 69 -12.42 -7.13 10.62
CA LEU A 69 -11.26 -7.91 10.20
C LEU A 69 -11.65 -9.14 9.39
N SER A 70 -12.75 -9.81 9.77
CA SER A 70 -13.27 -10.97 9.04
C SER A 70 -13.83 -10.56 7.67
N LEU A 71 -14.55 -9.43 7.57
CA LEU A 71 -15.03 -8.89 6.29
C LEU A 71 -13.87 -8.52 5.36
N ILE A 72 -12.81 -7.88 5.87
CA ILE A 72 -11.59 -7.58 5.09
C ILE A 72 -10.93 -8.87 4.59
N ARG A 73 -10.80 -9.88 5.46
CA ARG A 73 -10.23 -11.18 5.09
C ARG A 73 -11.09 -11.93 4.07
N TYR A 74 -12.40 -11.78 4.16
CA TYR A 74 -13.38 -12.41 3.29
C TYR A 74 -13.54 -11.67 1.96
N ALA A 75 -13.18 -10.38 1.90
CA ALA A 75 -13.31 -9.51 0.73
C ALA A 75 -12.85 -10.17 -0.60
N PRO A 76 -11.73 -10.91 -0.68
CA PRO A 76 -11.31 -11.55 -1.94
C PRO A 76 -12.31 -12.55 -2.57
N LEU A 77 -13.32 -13.00 -1.82
CA LEU A 77 -14.40 -13.87 -2.31
C LEU A 77 -15.57 -13.10 -2.94
N GLY A 78 -15.59 -11.77 -2.83
CA GLY A 78 -16.59 -10.92 -3.45
C GLY A 78 -16.30 -10.57 -4.91
N THR A 79 -17.10 -9.65 -5.45
CA THR A 79 -16.96 -9.18 -6.83
C THR A 79 -16.04 -7.97 -6.89
N ALA A 80 -14.90 -8.09 -7.56
CA ALA A 80 -14.00 -6.97 -7.81
C ALA A 80 -14.66 -5.93 -8.73
N LYS A 81 -14.60 -4.66 -8.33
CA LYS A 81 -15.09 -3.50 -9.10
C LYS A 81 -14.09 -2.35 -9.04
N GLN A 82 -14.32 -1.37 -9.91
CA GLN A 82 -13.66 -0.07 -9.84
C GLN A 82 -14.69 1.02 -9.67
N GLU A 83 -14.39 1.97 -8.79
CA GLU A 83 -15.18 3.18 -8.61
C GLU A 83 -14.42 4.38 -9.15
N GLU A 84 -15.06 5.11 -10.06
CA GLU A 84 -14.55 6.37 -10.56
C GLU A 84 -15.01 7.52 -9.65
N CYS A 85 -14.06 8.35 -9.22
CA CYS A 85 -14.33 9.63 -8.60
C CYS A 85 -13.93 10.73 -9.60
N PRO A 86 -14.90 11.37 -10.28
CA PRO A 86 -14.61 12.37 -11.31
C PRO A 86 -13.73 13.52 -10.84
N GLU A 87 -13.91 13.94 -9.59
CA GLU A 87 -13.16 15.05 -8.97
C GLU A 87 -11.67 14.68 -8.80
N GLU A 88 -11.39 13.42 -8.47
CA GLU A 88 -10.02 12.91 -8.35
C GLU A 88 -9.32 12.77 -9.69
N ARG A 89 -10.07 12.47 -10.76
CA ARG A 89 -9.53 12.38 -12.12
C ARG A 89 -8.93 13.71 -12.57
N ASN A 90 -9.54 14.83 -12.18
CA ASN A 90 -9.04 16.16 -12.51
C ASN A 90 -7.72 16.46 -11.79
N ILE A 91 -7.57 16.03 -10.53
CA ILE A 91 -6.32 16.15 -9.78
C ILE A 91 -5.20 15.36 -10.47
N TRP A 92 -5.48 14.11 -10.85
CA TRP A 92 -4.51 13.28 -11.58
C TRP A 92 -4.08 13.88 -12.91
N ALA A 93 -5.03 14.41 -13.70
CA ALA A 93 -4.70 15.05 -14.97
C ALA A 93 -3.74 16.25 -14.80
N LEU A 94 -3.87 17.02 -13.70
CA LEU A 94 -2.95 18.11 -13.39
C LEU A 94 -1.56 17.61 -12.96
N LEU A 95 -1.51 16.52 -12.19
CA LEU A 95 -0.26 15.89 -11.77
C LEU A 95 0.50 15.27 -12.94
N GLU A 96 -0.20 14.61 -13.87
CA GLU A 96 0.41 14.01 -15.08
C GLU A 96 0.96 15.05 -16.05
N ASP A 97 0.40 16.26 -16.04
CA ASP A 97 0.78 17.38 -16.91
C ASP A 97 1.77 18.36 -16.24
N LEU A 98 2.42 17.96 -15.13
CA LEU A 98 3.42 18.81 -14.47
C LEU A 98 4.63 19.05 -15.39
N PRO A 99 5.07 20.30 -15.57
CA PRO A 99 6.18 20.62 -16.45
C PRO A 99 7.51 20.21 -15.81
N VAL A 100 8.41 19.65 -16.61
CA VAL A 100 9.77 19.25 -16.22
C VAL A 100 10.77 20.10 -17.01
N ALA A 101 11.86 20.50 -16.38
CA ALA A 101 12.90 21.28 -17.03
C ALA A 101 13.75 20.35 -17.91
N ASP A 102 13.65 20.53 -19.23
CA ASP A 102 14.35 19.76 -20.26
C ASP A 102 15.51 20.55 -20.91
N GLY A 103 15.86 21.71 -20.33
CA GLY A 103 16.85 22.65 -20.86
C GLY A 103 16.35 23.56 -21.98
N SER A 104 15.08 23.46 -22.41
CA SER A 104 14.50 24.33 -23.44
C SER A 104 14.11 25.71 -22.92
N ARG A 105 13.81 25.82 -21.62
CA ARG A 105 13.40 27.05 -20.91
C ARG A 105 14.19 27.20 -19.61
N PRO A 106 14.33 28.42 -19.05
CA PRO A 106 14.94 28.63 -17.74
C PRO A 106 14.21 27.82 -16.65
N VAL A 107 14.97 27.18 -15.75
CA VAL A 107 14.42 26.34 -14.66
C VAL A 107 13.43 27.12 -13.79
N ASP A 108 13.75 28.36 -13.42
CA ASP A 108 12.87 29.22 -12.61
C ASP A 108 11.48 29.44 -13.25
N GLU A 109 11.40 29.51 -14.58
CA GLU A 109 10.12 29.66 -15.29
C GLU A 109 9.30 28.36 -15.24
N VAL A 110 9.98 27.21 -15.35
CA VAL A 110 9.36 25.89 -15.24
C VAL A 110 8.90 25.63 -13.80
N GLU A 111 9.69 25.99 -12.81
CA GLU A 111 9.31 25.86 -11.39
C GLU A 111 8.12 26.76 -11.03
N ALA A 112 8.08 27.99 -11.55
CA ALA A 112 6.93 28.86 -11.37
C ALA A 112 5.65 28.27 -12.00
N GLU A 113 5.74 27.74 -13.23
CA GLU A 113 4.62 27.06 -13.89
C GLU A 113 4.17 25.82 -13.10
N ARG A 114 5.13 25.01 -12.63
CA ARG A 114 4.89 23.80 -11.84
C ARG A 114 4.19 24.11 -10.52
N SER A 115 4.65 25.14 -9.82
CA SER A 115 4.06 25.61 -8.56
C SER A 115 2.60 26.04 -8.74
N VAL A 116 2.28 26.75 -9.83
CA VAL A 116 0.90 27.11 -10.18
C VAL A 116 0.03 25.87 -10.38
N LYS A 117 0.47 24.89 -11.18
CA LYS A 117 -0.30 23.65 -11.42
C LYS A 117 -0.50 22.82 -10.14
N LEU A 118 0.52 22.71 -9.30
CA LEU A 118 0.42 22.03 -8.00
C LEU A 118 -0.59 22.73 -7.08
N GLN A 119 -0.61 24.06 -7.09
CA GLN A 119 -1.56 24.84 -6.30
C GLN A 119 -3.00 24.73 -6.85
N ASP A 120 -3.19 24.63 -8.17
CA ASP A 120 -4.49 24.36 -8.80
C ASP A 120 -5.00 22.96 -8.43
N ALA A 121 -4.13 21.95 -8.49
CA ALA A 121 -4.45 20.59 -8.06
C ALA A 121 -4.82 20.55 -6.57
N TYR A 122 -4.10 21.29 -5.73
CA TYR A 122 -4.42 21.41 -4.32
C TYR A 122 -5.74 22.15 -4.06
N ALA A 123 -6.09 23.17 -4.84
CA ALA A 123 -7.37 23.87 -4.71
C ALA A 123 -8.56 22.93 -4.94
N ILE A 124 -8.47 22.06 -5.96
CA ILE A 124 -9.48 21.01 -6.21
C ILE A 124 -9.55 20.05 -5.01
N LEU A 125 -8.40 19.58 -4.52
CA LEU A 125 -8.34 18.69 -3.36
C LEU A 125 -8.94 19.34 -2.10
N TYR A 126 -8.66 20.61 -1.87
CA TYR A 126 -9.18 21.41 -0.76
C TYR A 126 -10.70 21.50 -0.81
N ASP A 127 -11.28 21.77 -1.98
CA ASP A 127 -12.74 21.85 -2.14
C ASP A 127 -13.42 20.50 -1.86
N ILE A 128 -12.82 19.39 -2.33
CA ILE A 128 -13.30 18.03 -2.01
C ILE A 128 -13.20 17.79 -0.50
N ALA A 129 -12.07 18.15 0.13
CA ALA A 129 -11.85 17.95 1.55
C ALA A 129 -12.86 18.71 2.40
N LEU A 130 -13.06 19.99 2.07
CA LEU A 130 -14.03 20.86 2.72
C LEU A 130 -15.46 20.34 2.56
N GLY A 131 -15.82 19.86 1.36
CA GLY A 131 -17.11 19.22 1.09
C GLY A 131 -17.35 18.01 1.98
N LYS A 132 -16.40 17.07 2.02
CA LYS A 132 -16.48 15.85 2.86
C LYS A 132 -16.59 16.18 4.35
N LEU A 133 -15.76 17.09 4.86
CA LEU A 133 -15.80 17.48 6.28
C LEU A 133 -17.10 18.20 6.66
N LYS A 134 -17.66 19.04 5.77
CA LYS A 134 -18.97 19.67 6.00
C LYS A 134 -20.10 18.65 6.02
N SER A 135 -20.05 17.63 5.16
CA SER A 135 -21.01 16.53 5.19
C SER A 135 -20.93 15.73 6.48
N LEU A 136 -19.71 15.44 6.97
CA LEU A 136 -19.52 14.81 8.28
C LEU A 136 -20.05 15.69 9.43
N LEU A 137 -19.78 17.00 9.38
CA LEU A 137 -20.25 17.96 10.38
C LEU A 137 -21.78 18.00 10.46
N ALA A 138 -22.45 17.98 9.31
CA ALA A 138 -23.91 17.95 9.23
C ALA A 138 -24.51 16.65 9.83
N GLY A 139 -23.75 15.56 9.83
CA GLY A 139 -24.12 14.27 10.42
C GLY A 139 -23.58 14.02 11.84
N ALA A 140 -22.99 15.03 12.49
CA ALA A 140 -22.36 14.86 13.80
C ALA A 140 -23.38 14.41 14.87
N ARG A 141 -22.98 13.43 15.70
CA ARG A 141 -23.87 12.76 16.67
C ARG A 141 -23.93 13.45 18.02
N ASN A 142 -22.92 14.26 18.33
CA ASN A 142 -22.77 14.94 19.60
C ASN A 142 -21.94 16.22 19.47
N ASP A 143 -22.04 17.10 20.46
CA ASP A 143 -21.37 18.41 20.46
C ASP A 143 -19.84 18.29 20.39
N ARG A 144 -19.26 17.23 20.94
CA ARG A 144 -17.81 17.00 20.90
C ARG A 144 -17.34 16.69 19.47
N GLU A 145 -18.09 15.85 18.75
CA GLU A 145 -17.81 15.53 17.35
C GLU A 145 -18.03 16.75 16.46
N MET A 146 -19.10 17.51 16.69
CA MET A 146 -19.38 18.76 15.99
C MET A 146 -18.22 19.75 16.16
N GLN A 147 -17.75 19.96 17.39
CA GLN A 147 -16.62 20.85 17.66
C GLN A 147 -15.33 20.36 16.99
N ARG A 148 -15.03 19.06 17.09
CA ARG A 148 -13.84 18.47 16.47
C ARG A 148 -13.83 18.66 14.95
N LEU A 149 -14.98 18.45 14.29
CA LEU A 149 -15.12 18.61 12.84
C LEU A 149 -15.07 20.08 12.43
N SER A 150 -15.66 20.99 13.23
CA SER A 150 -15.51 22.44 13.03
C SER A 150 -14.04 22.85 13.12
N ASP A 151 -13.33 22.41 14.16
CA ASP A 151 -11.90 22.68 14.34
C ASP A 151 -11.06 22.10 13.19
N ALA A 152 -11.45 20.94 12.64
CA ALA A 152 -10.78 20.34 11.51
C ALA A 152 -10.95 21.18 10.23
N ILE A 153 -12.16 21.69 9.99
CA ILE A 153 -12.44 22.60 8.88
C ILE A 153 -11.64 23.90 9.01
N ASP A 154 -11.63 24.50 10.21
CA ASP A 154 -10.92 25.76 10.46
C ASP A 154 -9.39 25.63 10.32
N LYS A 155 -8.86 24.41 10.53
CA LYS A 155 -7.43 24.09 10.40
C LYS A 155 -7.03 23.65 8.99
N LEU A 156 -7.94 23.51 8.03
CA LEU A 156 -7.55 23.17 6.67
C LEU A 156 -6.70 24.30 6.07
N PRO A 157 -5.47 24.02 5.61
CA PRO A 157 -4.62 25.06 5.05
C PRO A 157 -5.11 25.44 3.65
N ALA A 158 -5.27 26.73 3.38
CA ALA A 158 -5.75 27.21 2.08
C ALA A 158 -4.72 27.06 0.94
N ARG A 159 -3.44 26.82 1.26
CA ARG A 159 -2.36 26.71 0.28
C ARG A 159 -1.49 25.49 0.55
N LEU A 160 -0.95 24.90 -0.52
CA LEU A 160 -0.14 23.69 -0.45
C LEU A 160 1.14 23.90 0.36
N GLU A 161 1.75 25.09 0.25
CA GLU A 161 2.94 25.49 1.00
C GLU A 161 2.77 25.54 2.53
N HIS A 162 1.53 25.53 3.01
CA HIS A 162 1.21 25.50 4.44
C HIS A 162 0.84 24.10 4.96
N LEU A 163 0.85 23.07 4.10
CA LEU A 163 0.63 21.70 4.51
C LEU A 163 1.86 21.12 5.19
N ASP A 164 1.62 20.43 6.31
CA ASP A 164 2.62 19.66 7.05
C ASP A 164 1.96 18.42 7.69
N ASP A 165 2.76 17.60 8.36
CA ASP A 165 2.29 16.36 9.00
C ASP A 165 1.25 16.57 10.12
N SER A 166 1.12 17.80 10.66
CA SER A 166 0.10 18.10 11.67
C SER A 166 -1.32 18.10 11.10
N HIS A 167 -1.46 18.21 9.78
CA HIS A 167 -2.73 18.16 9.05
C HIS A 167 -3.14 16.74 8.64
N LYS A 168 -2.26 15.75 8.82
CA LYS A 168 -2.49 14.36 8.44
C LYS A 168 -3.79 13.75 8.99
N PRO A 169 -4.16 13.95 10.27
CA PRO A 169 -5.39 13.38 10.82
C PRO A 169 -6.65 13.80 10.06
N GLN A 170 -6.74 15.08 9.65
CA GLN A 170 -7.90 15.66 8.97
C GLN A 170 -8.12 15.03 7.60
N PHE A 171 -7.04 14.76 6.85
CA PHE A 171 -7.11 14.17 5.52
C PHE A 171 -7.23 12.64 5.54
N LEU A 172 -6.76 11.96 6.58
CA LEU A 172 -6.97 10.52 6.75
C LEU A 172 -8.44 10.18 6.99
N GLU A 173 -9.14 10.99 7.79
CA GLU A 173 -10.55 10.79 8.11
C GLU A 173 -11.47 10.81 6.87
N ILE A 174 -11.06 11.56 5.84
CA ILE A 174 -11.81 11.74 4.59
C ILE A 174 -11.16 11.04 3.39
N ASP A 175 -10.17 10.19 3.63
CA ASP A 175 -9.47 9.37 2.63
C ASP A 175 -8.84 10.21 1.49
N LEU A 176 -8.20 11.32 1.86
CA LEU A 176 -7.53 12.25 0.92
C LEU A 176 -6.03 12.41 1.18
N TRP A 177 -5.50 11.82 2.26
CA TRP A 177 -4.08 11.94 2.61
C TRP A 177 -3.15 11.47 1.49
N ARG A 178 -3.54 10.47 0.71
CA ARG A 178 -2.75 9.97 -0.43
C ARG A 178 -2.43 11.06 -1.45
N PHE A 179 -3.38 11.95 -1.74
CA PHE A 179 -3.15 13.08 -2.64
C PHE A 179 -2.32 14.17 -1.99
N VAL A 180 -2.55 14.45 -0.70
CA VAL A 180 -1.75 15.42 0.05
C VAL A 180 -0.27 15.01 0.05
N ALA A 181 0.00 13.73 0.29
CA ALA A 181 1.36 13.20 0.26
C ALA A 181 2.01 13.41 -1.11
N ILE A 182 1.33 13.03 -2.20
CA ILE A 182 1.84 13.23 -3.57
C ILE A 182 2.10 14.71 -3.85
N LEU A 183 1.13 15.59 -3.61
CA LEU A 183 1.29 17.02 -3.90
C LEU A 183 2.43 17.67 -3.11
N ARG A 184 2.60 17.28 -1.84
CA ARG A 184 3.70 17.78 -1.00
C ARG A 184 5.04 17.28 -1.49
N ASP A 185 5.14 15.99 -1.81
CA ASP A 185 6.37 15.38 -2.28
C ASP A 185 6.75 15.96 -3.65
N GLU A 186 5.78 16.15 -4.55
CA GLU A 186 5.98 16.89 -5.80
C GLU A 186 6.46 18.32 -5.56
N LEU A 187 5.82 19.09 -4.66
CA LEU A 187 6.26 20.46 -4.34
C LEU A 187 7.71 20.53 -3.83
N ALA A 188 8.16 19.50 -3.11
CA ALA A 188 9.52 19.43 -2.58
C ALA A 188 10.58 19.02 -3.64
N MET A 189 10.15 18.43 -4.76
CA MET A 189 11.06 18.06 -5.86
C MET A 189 11.37 19.24 -6.78
N PRO A 190 12.65 19.44 -7.16
CA PRO A 190 13.02 20.48 -8.12
C PRO A 190 12.55 20.10 -9.53
N ALA A 191 12.29 21.11 -10.37
CA ALA A 191 11.75 20.86 -11.71
C ALA A 191 12.77 20.23 -12.68
N ASP A 192 14.05 20.27 -12.36
CA ASP A 192 15.17 19.74 -13.14
C ASP A 192 15.64 18.35 -12.66
N TYR A 193 14.81 17.64 -11.89
CA TYR A 193 15.08 16.25 -11.54
C TYR A 193 15.22 15.43 -12.83
N GLU A 194 16.47 15.18 -13.24
CA GLU A 194 16.76 14.32 -14.38
C GLU A 194 16.06 12.98 -14.14
N ILE A 195 15.26 12.52 -15.10
CA ILE A 195 14.93 11.09 -15.22
C ILE A 195 16.20 10.40 -15.73
N GLY A 196 17.23 10.41 -14.88
CA GLY A 196 18.60 10.04 -15.15
C GLY A 196 18.96 8.82 -14.34
N SER A 197 19.33 7.76 -15.05
CA SER A 197 19.90 6.54 -14.50
C SER A 197 20.96 6.82 -13.42
N SER A 198 20.68 6.38 -12.19
CA SER A 198 21.63 5.87 -11.20
C SER A 198 23.04 6.46 -11.21
N GLY A 199 23.31 7.39 -10.29
CA GLY A 199 24.65 7.92 -10.05
C GLY A 199 24.93 8.17 -8.57
N ASP A 200 24.63 9.37 -8.09
CA ASP A 200 25.36 9.92 -6.94
C ASP A 200 24.54 10.40 -5.73
N ASP A 201 23.19 10.28 -5.73
CA ASP A 201 22.35 10.64 -4.57
C ASP A 201 22.19 9.54 -3.50
N LYS A 202 22.95 8.44 -3.61
CA LYS A 202 22.73 7.18 -2.88
C LYS A 202 22.93 7.21 -1.36
N VAL A 203 23.41 8.28 -0.75
CA VAL A 203 23.80 8.24 0.69
C VAL A 203 22.72 8.80 1.61
N LEU A 204 22.04 9.91 1.25
CA LEU A 204 20.99 10.50 2.09
C LEU A 204 19.62 9.83 1.93
N SER A 205 19.25 9.47 0.70
CA SER A 205 17.99 8.81 0.40
C SER A 205 17.96 7.37 0.94
N ARG A 206 19.11 6.69 0.98
CA ARG A 206 19.22 5.33 1.53
C ARG A 206 18.96 5.27 3.03
N GLU A 207 19.42 6.23 3.84
CA GLU A 207 19.13 6.24 5.29
C GLU A 207 17.64 6.50 5.58
N ILE A 208 17.02 7.41 4.82
CA ILE A 208 15.58 7.72 4.96
C ILE A 208 14.72 6.54 4.49
N ILE A 209 15.11 5.91 3.38
CA ILE A 209 14.46 4.70 2.86
C ILE A 209 14.68 3.53 3.81
N GLU A 210 15.90 3.30 4.32
CA GLU A 210 16.18 2.26 5.32
C GLU A 210 15.39 2.49 6.62
N GLN A 211 15.20 3.75 7.05
CA GLN A 211 14.33 4.07 8.20
C GLN A 211 12.85 3.82 7.91
N ALA A 212 12.34 4.18 6.73
CA ALA A 212 10.97 3.93 6.32
C ALA A 212 10.68 2.43 6.11
N GLU A 213 11.60 1.70 5.50
CA GLU A 213 11.61 0.23 5.40
C GLU A 213 11.60 -0.41 6.78
N THR A 214 12.47 0.06 7.68
CA THR A 214 12.53 -0.43 9.06
C THR A 214 11.18 -0.18 9.73
N ASN A 215 10.63 1.03 9.69
CA ASN A 215 9.36 1.34 10.35
C ASN A 215 8.16 0.58 9.77
N ALA A 216 8.07 0.41 8.44
CA ALA A 216 6.98 -0.32 7.79
C ALA A 216 7.03 -1.84 8.06
N LEU A 217 8.23 -2.40 8.26
CA LEU A 217 8.46 -3.81 8.55
C LEU A 217 8.64 -4.12 10.06
N SER A 218 8.61 -3.11 10.94
CA SER A 218 8.88 -3.24 12.39
C SER A 218 7.65 -3.07 13.28
N GLY A 219 6.44 -3.23 12.75
CA GLY A 219 5.26 -3.43 13.60
C GLY A 219 5.54 -4.63 14.53
N PRO A 220 5.44 -4.51 15.87
CA PRO A 220 5.91 -5.54 16.81
C PRO A 220 5.25 -6.91 16.57
N VAL A 221 4.01 -6.92 16.06
CA VAL A 221 3.29 -8.14 15.65
C VAL A 221 3.86 -8.73 14.37
N ILE A 222 4.11 -7.92 13.34
CA ILE A 222 4.68 -8.37 12.06
C ILE A 222 6.09 -8.92 12.28
N GLN A 223 6.87 -8.24 13.11
CA GLN A 223 8.21 -8.68 13.49
C GLN A 223 8.17 -10.01 14.24
N ALA A 224 7.27 -10.16 15.22
CA ALA A 224 7.10 -11.43 15.91
C ALA A 224 6.67 -12.55 14.95
N LEU A 225 5.73 -12.30 14.04
CA LEU A 225 5.29 -13.29 13.05
C LEU A 225 6.42 -13.69 12.08
N PHE A 226 7.23 -12.72 11.65
CA PHE A 226 8.34 -12.96 10.74
C PHE A 226 9.45 -13.79 11.42
N GLU A 227 9.88 -13.39 12.63
CA GLU A 227 10.96 -14.05 13.37
C GLU A 227 10.57 -15.42 13.93
N LEU A 228 9.34 -15.58 14.43
CA LEU A 228 8.88 -16.82 15.06
C LEU A 228 8.29 -17.83 14.06
N SER A 229 8.13 -17.44 12.79
CA SER A 229 7.61 -18.36 11.77
C SER A 229 8.52 -19.58 11.61
N PRO A 230 7.98 -20.81 11.64
CA PRO A 230 8.74 -22.03 11.34
C PRO A 230 9.04 -22.19 9.85
N VAL A 231 8.53 -21.28 9.00
CA VAL A 231 8.72 -21.30 7.56
C VAL A 231 9.81 -20.30 7.18
N ALA A 232 10.70 -20.69 6.27
CA ALA A 232 11.78 -19.86 5.80
C ALA A 232 11.26 -18.70 4.95
N PHE A 233 11.49 -17.46 5.40
CA PHE A 233 11.10 -16.24 4.70
C PHE A 233 12.33 -15.46 4.25
N SER A 234 12.23 -14.88 3.05
CA SER A 234 13.23 -13.98 2.48
C SER A 234 12.56 -12.76 1.86
N ILE A 235 13.09 -11.58 2.15
CA ILE A 235 12.76 -10.32 1.49
C ILE A 235 14.00 -9.90 0.72
N SER A 236 13.83 -9.68 -0.57
CA SER A 236 14.90 -9.19 -1.45
C SER A 236 14.46 -7.99 -2.26
N SER A 237 15.41 -7.13 -2.62
CA SER A 237 15.17 -6.10 -3.61
C SER A 237 14.87 -6.74 -4.97
N ILE A 238 14.13 -6.03 -5.83
CA ILE A 238 13.92 -6.46 -7.21
C ILE A 238 15.23 -6.44 -8.03
N GLY A 239 15.29 -7.26 -9.08
CA GLY A 239 16.36 -7.24 -10.07
C GLY A 239 16.84 -8.64 -10.48
N GLN A 240 16.79 -8.95 -11.78
CA GLN A 240 17.06 -10.31 -12.27
C GLN A 240 18.48 -10.83 -11.98
N LYS A 241 19.48 -9.95 -11.99
CA LYS A 241 20.91 -10.24 -11.71
C LYS A 241 21.48 -9.35 -10.61
N SER A 242 20.64 -8.66 -9.86
CA SER A 242 21.08 -7.66 -8.88
C SER A 242 20.20 -7.65 -7.62
N SER A 243 19.30 -8.64 -7.46
CA SER A 243 18.49 -8.79 -6.27
C SER A 243 19.38 -9.03 -5.06
N ARG A 244 19.20 -8.25 -3.99
CA ARG A 244 19.98 -8.33 -2.76
C ARG A 244 19.11 -8.71 -1.58
N TYR A 245 19.68 -9.42 -0.62
CA TYR A 245 19.00 -9.71 0.63
C TYR A 245 18.76 -8.42 1.42
N VAL A 246 17.49 -8.17 1.71
CA VAL A 246 17.04 -7.07 2.57
C VAL A 246 16.82 -7.59 3.98
N ARG A 247 16.09 -8.72 4.11
CA ARG A 247 15.85 -9.38 5.40
C ARG A 247 15.50 -10.86 5.21
N VAL A 248 15.87 -11.69 6.17
CA VAL A 248 15.44 -13.10 6.25
C VAL A 248 15.15 -13.45 7.71
N ASN A 249 14.36 -14.50 7.96
CA ASN A 249 14.12 -14.99 9.32
C ASN A 249 15.05 -16.15 9.70
N GLN A 250 15.02 -16.56 10.97
CA GLN A 250 15.89 -17.64 11.47
C GLN A 250 15.67 -18.96 10.71
N ALA A 251 14.42 -19.32 10.39
CA ALA A 251 14.11 -20.54 9.63
C ALA A 251 14.78 -20.56 8.24
N TYR A 252 14.94 -19.39 7.60
CA TYR A 252 15.70 -19.28 6.35
C TYR A 252 17.19 -19.50 6.55
N LEU A 253 17.78 -18.86 7.58
CA LEU A 253 19.19 -19.04 7.91
C LEU A 253 19.52 -20.51 8.21
N ASP A 254 18.64 -21.19 8.95
CA ASP A 254 18.76 -22.62 9.26
C ASP A 254 18.66 -23.49 7.99
N LEU A 255 17.76 -23.11 7.06
CA LEU A 255 17.59 -23.83 5.79
C LEU A 255 18.82 -23.73 4.89
N VAL A 256 19.45 -22.56 4.80
CA VAL A 256 20.63 -22.33 3.94
C VAL A 256 21.94 -22.63 4.66
N GLY A 257 21.92 -22.76 6.00
CA GLY A 257 23.09 -23.02 6.83
C GLY A 257 24.09 -21.85 6.89
N LYS A 258 23.64 -20.61 6.65
CA LYS A 258 24.45 -19.40 6.66
C LYS A 258 23.98 -18.46 7.75
N SER A 259 24.90 -17.67 8.28
CA SER A 259 24.59 -16.56 9.19
C SER A 259 24.13 -15.33 8.41
N TRP A 260 23.41 -14.43 9.09
CA TRP A 260 22.95 -13.18 8.48
C TRP A 260 24.10 -12.31 7.98
N ASP A 261 25.20 -12.23 8.74
CA ASP A 261 26.38 -11.44 8.39
C ASP A 261 27.03 -11.90 7.08
N GLU A 262 26.86 -13.17 6.69
CA GLU A 262 27.41 -13.71 5.43
C GLU A 262 26.56 -13.37 4.20
N ILE A 263 25.27 -13.09 4.38
CA ILE A 263 24.32 -12.91 3.26
C ILE A 263 23.72 -11.51 3.17
N ARG A 264 23.75 -10.72 4.25
CA ARG A 264 23.18 -9.37 4.30
C ARG A 264 23.71 -8.50 3.17
N GLY A 265 22.82 -7.90 2.37
CA GLY A 265 23.19 -7.00 1.27
C GLY A 265 23.93 -7.66 0.09
N SER A 266 24.24 -8.95 0.20
CA SER A 266 24.82 -9.73 -0.89
C SER A 266 23.78 -9.97 -1.97
N GLU A 267 24.24 -9.99 -3.22
CA GLU A 267 23.39 -10.39 -4.34
C GLU A 267 23.03 -11.87 -4.19
N MET A 268 21.75 -12.23 -4.37
CA MET A 268 21.26 -13.58 -4.08
C MET A 268 21.97 -14.66 -4.90
N VAL A 269 22.30 -14.38 -6.16
CA VAL A 269 23.07 -15.30 -7.01
C VAL A 269 24.53 -15.35 -6.58
N ALA A 270 25.15 -14.19 -6.31
CA ALA A 270 26.53 -14.12 -5.84
C ALA A 270 26.74 -14.73 -4.44
N SER A 271 25.68 -14.78 -3.63
CA SER A 271 25.68 -15.43 -2.32
C SER A 271 25.86 -16.95 -2.41
N GLY A 272 25.72 -17.53 -3.61
CA GLY A 272 25.84 -18.97 -3.86
C GLY A 272 24.66 -19.81 -3.38
N VAL A 273 23.66 -19.21 -2.72
CA VAL A 273 22.44 -19.89 -2.24
C VAL A 273 21.50 -20.21 -3.40
N VAL A 274 21.42 -19.33 -4.40
CA VAL A 274 20.51 -19.46 -5.53
C VAL A 274 21.28 -19.63 -6.83
N SER A 275 20.92 -20.62 -7.64
CA SER A 275 21.45 -20.79 -9.00
C SER A 275 20.65 -19.97 -10.02
N GLY A 276 21.35 -19.36 -10.98
CA GLY A 276 20.74 -18.73 -12.16
C GLY A 276 20.20 -19.74 -13.19
N SER A 277 19.27 -20.61 -12.78
CA SER A 277 18.65 -21.62 -13.65
C SER A 277 17.50 -21.06 -14.49
N GLU A 278 17.12 -21.73 -15.58
CA GLU A 278 15.93 -21.36 -16.38
C GLU A 278 14.66 -21.32 -15.53
N ALA A 279 14.52 -22.24 -14.56
CA ALA A 279 13.42 -22.25 -13.60
C ALA A 279 13.39 -21.01 -12.69
N ARG A 280 14.52 -20.33 -12.46
CA ARG A 280 14.54 -19.03 -11.77
C ARG A 280 14.07 -17.91 -12.69
N VAL A 281 14.50 -17.93 -13.96
CA VAL A 281 14.09 -16.92 -14.94
C VAL A 281 12.57 -16.95 -15.12
N GLU A 282 11.98 -18.14 -15.24
CA GLU A 282 10.52 -18.31 -15.32
C GLU A 282 9.80 -17.73 -14.10
N ARG A 283 10.27 -18.02 -12.89
CA ARG A 283 9.70 -17.47 -11.64
C ARG A 283 9.80 -15.95 -11.55
N LEU A 284 10.91 -15.37 -12.00
CA LEU A 284 11.06 -13.91 -12.08
C LEU A 284 10.09 -13.30 -13.11
N MET A 285 9.88 -13.96 -14.25
CA MET A 285 8.86 -13.50 -15.22
C MET A 285 7.45 -13.55 -14.63
N LEU A 286 7.11 -14.56 -13.82
CA LEU A 286 5.82 -14.63 -13.12
C LEU A 286 5.67 -13.51 -12.08
N LEU A 287 6.74 -13.16 -11.36
CA LEU A 287 6.75 -12.00 -10.46
C LEU A 287 6.57 -10.68 -11.21
N ASP A 288 7.22 -10.53 -12.37
CA ASP A 288 7.14 -9.32 -13.18
C ASP A 288 5.77 -9.17 -13.89
N ARG A 289 5.18 -10.27 -14.36
CA ARG A 289 3.91 -10.28 -15.10
C ARG A 289 2.68 -10.33 -14.19
N ASP A 290 2.70 -11.22 -13.21
CA ASP A 290 1.51 -11.58 -12.41
C ASP A 290 1.62 -11.11 -10.96
N GLY A 291 2.75 -10.48 -10.58
CA GLY A 291 2.99 -10.00 -9.22
C GLY A 291 3.27 -11.11 -8.19
N GLY A 292 3.29 -12.38 -8.59
CA GLY A 292 3.56 -13.51 -7.69
C GLY A 292 3.32 -14.89 -8.30
N TYR A 293 3.72 -15.92 -7.56
CA TYR A 293 3.48 -17.33 -7.88
C TYR A 293 3.42 -18.17 -6.60
N VAL A 294 2.79 -19.35 -6.70
CA VAL A 294 2.59 -20.25 -5.55
C VAL A 294 3.07 -21.66 -5.90
N GLY A 295 3.84 -22.27 -5.01
CA GLY A 295 4.10 -23.71 -5.03
C GLY A 295 5.05 -24.21 -6.13
N MET A 296 5.93 -23.35 -6.63
CA MET A 296 6.87 -23.70 -7.69
C MET A 296 8.06 -24.47 -7.11
N ARG A 297 8.43 -25.58 -7.74
CA ARG A 297 9.63 -26.33 -7.33
C ARG A 297 10.90 -25.58 -7.71
N GLY A 298 11.88 -25.63 -6.84
CA GLY A 298 13.19 -25.04 -7.04
C GLY A 298 14.27 -25.77 -6.26
N GLU A 299 15.49 -25.30 -6.45
CA GLU A 299 16.69 -25.81 -5.80
C GLU A 299 17.46 -24.63 -5.22
N ILE A 300 17.94 -24.79 -4.00
CA ILE A 300 18.88 -23.89 -3.34
C ILE A 300 20.14 -24.67 -2.94
N ARG A 301 21.22 -23.97 -2.65
CA ARG A 301 22.45 -24.57 -2.11
C ARG A 301 22.64 -24.16 -0.65
N ASP A 302 22.89 -25.15 0.20
CA ASP A 302 23.30 -24.89 1.58
C ASP A 302 24.78 -24.45 1.67
N ALA A 303 25.24 -24.07 2.85
CA ALA A 303 26.62 -23.66 3.09
C ALA A 303 27.67 -24.74 2.80
N ALA A 304 27.29 -26.02 2.83
CA ALA A 304 28.16 -27.14 2.44
C ALA A 304 28.15 -27.38 0.91
N GLY A 305 27.34 -26.63 0.16
CA GLY A 305 27.20 -26.72 -1.28
C GLY A 305 26.24 -27.82 -1.75
N ASN A 306 25.52 -28.47 -0.82
CA ASN A 306 24.53 -29.48 -1.17
C ASN A 306 23.31 -28.82 -1.80
N VAL A 307 22.72 -29.49 -2.79
CA VAL A 307 21.46 -29.06 -3.38
C VAL A 307 20.31 -29.47 -2.46
N VAL A 308 19.54 -28.48 -2.01
CA VAL A 308 18.34 -28.68 -1.20
C VAL A 308 17.12 -28.40 -2.09
N PRO A 309 16.27 -29.41 -2.36
CA PRO A 309 15.04 -29.21 -3.10
C PRO A 309 14.03 -28.46 -2.24
N VAL A 310 13.38 -27.47 -2.83
CA VAL A 310 12.44 -26.60 -2.14
C VAL A 310 11.20 -26.34 -2.98
N VAL A 311 10.10 -26.04 -2.31
CA VAL A 311 8.92 -25.43 -2.89
C VAL A 311 8.93 -23.95 -2.52
N ILE A 312 8.75 -23.10 -3.53
CA ILE A 312 8.89 -21.65 -3.41
C ILE A 312 7.58 -21.01 -3.85
N SER A 313 7.09 -20.13 -2.99
CA SER A 313 6.01 -19.19 -3.31
C SER A 313 6.57 -17.79 -3.13
N ALA A 314 6.20 -16.87 -4.01
CA ALA A 314 6.68 -15.49 -3.93
C ALA A 314 5.60 -14.50 -4.32
N ARG A 315 5.69 -13.30 -3.76
CA ARG A 315 4.83 -12.17 -4.13
C ARG A 315 5.65 -10.90 -4.11
N ARG A 316 5.42 -10.04 -5.10
CA ARG A 316 5.98 -8.69 -5.13
C ARG A 316 5.14 -7.78 -4.24
N ILE A 317 5.82 -7.08 -3.34
CA ILE A 317 5.21 -6.16 -2.39
C ILE A 317 5.81 -4.77 -2.56
N SER A 318 4.98 -3.73 -2.42
CA SER A 318 5.40 -2.34 -2.38
C SER A 318 5.46 -1.90 -0.92
N VAL A 319 6.62 -1.41 -0.49
CA VAL A 319 6.83 -0.85 0.85
C VAL A 319 7.43 0.53 0.69
N ALA A 320 6.71 1.57 1.14
CA ALA A 320 7.12 2.97 1.01
C ALA A 320 7.52 3.38 -0.43
N GLY A 321 6.82 2.85 -1.44
CA GLY A 321 7.08 3.14 -2.86
C GLY A 321 8.19 2.31 -3.51
N GLN A 322 8.87 1.46 -2.74
CA GLN A 322 9.91 0.56 -3.24
C GLN A 322 9.39 -0.87 -3.35
N LEU A 323 9.74 -1.54 -4.44
CA LEU A 323 9.33 -2.93 -4.70
C LEU A 323 10.33 -3.94 -4.11
N TYR A 324 9.78 -4.96 -3.47
CA TYR A 324 10.51 -6.11 -2.94
C TYR A 324 9.84 -7.40 -3.36
N ASP A 325 10.62 -8.46 -3.49
CA ASP A 325 10.12 -9.81 -3.62
C ASP A 325 10.12 -10.46 -2.23
N PHE A 326 8.93 -10.86 -1.76
CA PHE A 326 8.76 -11.66 -0.55
C PHE A 326 8.63 -13.12 -0.95
N GLU A 327 9.61 -13.93 -0.57
CA GLU A 327 9.70 -15.36 -0.88
C GLU A 327 9.51 -16.20 0.37
N LEU A 328 8.83 -17.32 0.18
CA LEU A 328 8.48 -18.30 1.19
C LEU A 328 8.98 -19.66 0.70
N LEU A 329 9.89 -20.26 1.45
CA LEU A 329 10.59 -21.48 1.07
C LEU A 329 10.24 -22.60 2.05
N GLN A 330 9.90 -23.75 1.49
CA GLN A 330 9.69 -24.98 2.25
C GLN A 330 10.53 -26.08 1.63
N ARG A 331 11.09 -26.96 2.46
CA ARG A 331 11.78 -28.14 1.96
C ARG A 331 10.76 -29.03 1.26
N ALA A 332 11.07 -29.45 0.03
CA ALA A 332 10.21 -30.33 -0.76
C ALA A 332 10.26 -31.78 -0.25
#